data_AF-A0A522X7X3-F1
#
_entry.id   AF-A0A522X7X3-F1
#
_cell.length_a   1.000
_cell.length_b   1.000
_cell.length_c   1.000
_cell.angle_alpha   90.00
_cell.angle_beta   90.00
_cell.angle_gamma   90.00
#
_symmetry.space_group_name_H-M   'P 1'
#
loop_
_entity.id
_entity.type
_entity.pdbx_description
1 polymer ?
#
loop_
_entity_poly.entity_id
_entity_poly.type
_entity_poly.pdbx_seq_one_letter_code
_entity_poly.pdbx_strand_id
1 'polypeptide(L)'
;IAAAFTAGDSDYLMAGRNGIFYDRKGRDWDASIVRLIDHPISIRQAFWSPYKKLVKIISELLQKLATSKPGPADDKLLKAAIESKPPANATAAPPKPPFDVGKFAGIFAAIGLAIGAIGGILASVVSGLLGLKFWQIPFALAGLLLVISGPSMAMAWFKLKRRNLAPILDANGWAINARARINIPFGTSLTGLAVLPEGAQRSLFDPFADKRALWPYLMIAAGICALIGLWYAGFLGNH
;
A
#
# COMPACT_ATOMS: atom_id res chain seq x y z
N ILE A 1 26.54 -4.85 10.46
CA ILE A 1 26.73 -3.87 9.37
C ILE A 1 25.43 -3.13 9.10
N ALA A 2 25.49 -1.86 8.71
CA ALA A 2 24.35 -1.14 8.15
C ALA A 2 24.59 -0.89 6.65
N ALA A 3 23.65 -1.31 5.80
CA ALA A 3 23.70 -1.08 4.36
C ALA A 3 22.55 -0.12 3.97
N ALA A 4 22.87 0.90 3.19
CA ALA A 4 21.88 1.84 2.67
C ALA A 4 21.55 1.48 1.21
N PHE A 5 20.25 1.37 0.91
CA PHE A 5 19.76 1.23 -0.46
C PHE A 5 19.30 2.61 -0.95
N THR A 6 20.04 3.18 -1.91
CA THR A 6 19.88 4.59 -2.31
C THR A 6 19.24 4.77 -3.69
N ALA A 7 19.14 3.69 -4.46
CA ALA A 7 18.42 3.62 -5.73
C ALA A 7 17.72 2.25 -5.89
N GLY A 8 16.66 2.19 -6.71
CA GLY A 8 15.87 0.99 -6.94
C GLY A 8 14.48 1.01 -6.27
N ASP A 9 13.96 -0.17 -5.94
CA ASP A 9 12.68 -0.36 -5.24
C ASP A 9 12.90 -1.16 -3.95
N SER A 10 12.18 -0.82 -2.88
CA SER A 10 12.26 -1.49 -1.58
C SER A 10 11.28 -2.66 -1.44
N ASP A 11 10.40 -2.89 -2.42
CA ASP A 11 9.30 -3.87 -2.37
C ASP A 11 9.73 -5.29 -1.95
N TYR A 12 10.94 -5.73 -2.32
CA TYR A 12 11.43 -7.08 -2.01
C TYR A 12 12.47 -7.12 -0.89
N LEU A 13 12.74 -6.01 -0.22
CA LEU A 13 13.56 -5.98 0.98
C LEU A 13 12.65 -6.32 2.15
N MET A 14 12.81 -7.51 2.73
CA MET A 14 12.05 -7.95 3.89
C MET A 14 13.03 -8.41 4.97
N ALA A 15 12.65 -8.20 6.24
CA ALA A 15 13.39 -8.79 7.35
C ALA A 15 13.37 -10.33 7.21
N GLY A 16 14.52 -10.97 7.47
CA GLY A 16 14.73 -12.39 7.25
C GLY A 16 15.19 -12.78 5.84
N ARG A 17 15.25 -11.84 4.88
CA ARG A 17 15.82 -12.13 3.56
C ARG A 17 17.34 -12.27 3.64
N ASN A 18 17.87 -13.30 2.99
CA ASN A 18 19.30 -13.57 2.89
C ASN A 18 19.91 -12.82 1.69
N GLY A 19 21.18 -12.44 1.85
CA GLY A 19 22.03 -11.82 0.85
C GLY A 19 23.49 -12.09 1.14
N ILE A 20 24.36 -11.69 0.22
CA ILE A 20 25.81 -11.87 0.33
C ILE A 20 26.43 -10.49 0.57
N PHE A 21 27.30 -10.40 1.57
CA PHE A 21 28.08 -9.21 1.85
C PHE A 21 29.57 -9.46 1.55
N TYR A 22 30.18 -8.58 0.76
CA TYR A 22 31.61 -8.61 0.49
C TYR A 22 32.34 -7.61 1.38
N ASP A 23 33.30 -8.10 2.18
CA ASP A 23 34.20 -7.28 2.98
C ASP A 23 35.25 -6.59 2.09
N ARG A 24 35.96 -5.57 2.61
CA ARG A 24 37.03 -4.84 1.90
C ARG A 24 38.18 -5.75 1.43
N LYS A 25 38.31 -6.93 2.07
CA LYS A 25 39.29 -7.97 1.70
C LYS A 25 38.77 -8.95 0.64
N GLY A 26 37.60 -8.70 0.05
CA GLY A 26 36.98 -9.56 -0.98
C GLY A 26 36.39 -10.87 -0.45
N ARG A 27 36.29 -11.03 0.87
CA ARG A 27 35.68 -12.21 1.50
C ARG A 27 34.16 -12.05 1.51
N ASP A 28 33.48 -13.11 1.13
CA ASP A 28 32.03 -13.25 1.17
C ASP A 28 31.55 -13.64 2.56
N TRP A 29 30.41 -13.08 2.95
CA TRP A 29 29.74 -13.33 4.21
C TRP A 29 28.25 -13.49 3.96
N ASP A 30 27.66 -14.50 4.57
CA ASP A 30 26.21 -14.64 4.60
C ASP A 30 25.60 -13.54 5.47
N ALA A 31 24.70 -12.75 4.88
CA ALA A 31 24.05 -11.63 5.52
C ALA A 31 22.54 -11.82 5.51
N SER A 32 21.91 -11.78 6.68
CA SER A 32 20.45 -11.75 6.82
C SER A 32 19.98 -10.35 7.19
N ILE A 33 18.90 -9.87 6.57
CA ILE A 33 18.29 -8.58 6.93
C ILE A 33 17.58 -8.71 8.29
N VAL A 34 18.15 -8.13 9.35
CA VAL A 34 17.54 -8.19 10.70
C VAL A 34 16.45 -7.13 10.87
N ARG A 35 16.69 -5.92 10.37
CA ARG A 35 15.78 -4.79 10.52
C ARG A 35 15.82 -3.93 9.27
N LEU A 36 14.64 -3.58 8.75
CA LEU A 36 14.48 -2.65 7.65
C LEU A 36 13.86 -1.35 8.15
N ILE A 37 14.48 -0.23 7.82
CA ILE A 37 13.93 1.11 8.05
C ILE A 37 13.59 1.68 6.67
N ASP A 38 12.29 1.73 6.37
CA ASP A 38 11.83 2.13 5.04
C ASP A 38 11.71 3.65 4.94
N HIS A 39 12.40 4.20 3.94
CA HIS A 39 12.40 5.61 3.59
C HIS A 39 12.19 5.73 2.07
N PRO A 40 11.45 6.75 1.60
CA PRO A 40 11.18 6.88 0.18
C PRO A 40 12.49 7.05 -0.61
N ILE A 41 12.69 6.18 -1.61
CA ILE A 41 13.89 6.14 -2.46
C ILE A 41 13.73 7.05 -3.68
N SER A 42 12.50 7.16 -4.21
CA SER A 42 12.17 8.06 -5.32
C SER A 42 10.76 8.65 -5.23
N ILE A 43 10.55 9.79 -5.90
CA ILE A 43 9.24 10.44 -6.00
C ILE A 43 8.24 9.55 -6.76
N ARG A 44 8.71 8.84 -7.80
CA ARG A 44 7.88 7.89 -8.56
C ARG A 44 7.40 6.74 -7.69
N GLN A 45 8.26 6.19 -6.85
CA GLN A 45 7.86 5.15 -5.89
C GLN A 45 6.85 5.70 -4.87
N ALA A 46 7.08 6.92 -4.38
CA ALA A 46 6.18 7.58 -3.43
C ALA A 46 4.78 7.84 -4.00
N PHE A 47 4.66 8.11 -5.30
CA PHE A 47 3.38 8.28 -6.00
C PHE A 47 2.48 7.03 -5.88
N TRP A 48 3.06 5.83 -6.04
CA TRP A 48 2.33 4.57 -5.98
C TRP A 48 2.16 4.00 -4.56
N SER A 49 2.94 4.49 -3.59
CA SER A 49 2.94 3.97 -2.22
C SER A 49 1.59 3.95 -1.49
N PRO A 50 0.68 4.96 -1.64
CA PRO A 50 -0.62 4.92 -0.96
C PRO A 50 -1.49 3.77 -1.48
N TYR A 51 -1.47 3.54 -2.79
CA TYR A 51 -2.22 2.47 -3.45
C TYR A 51 -1.69 1.09 -3.07
N LYS A 52 -0.36 0.90 -3.06
CA LYS A 52 0.25 -0.36 -2.61
C LYS A 52 -0.12 -0.69 -1.16
N LYS A 53 -0.11 0.31 -0.27
CA LYS A 53 -0.53 0.14 1.13
C LYS A 53 -2.01 -0.23 1.25
N LEU A 54 -2.89 0.41 0.48
CA LEU A 54 -4.30 0.08 0.46
C LEU A 54 -4.54 -1.36 0.02
N VAL A 55 -3.90 -1.79 -1.08
CA VAL A 55 -3.98 -3.18 -1.56
C VAL A 55 -3.48 -4.15 -0.50
N LYS A 56 -2.37 -3.84 0.18
CA LYS A 56 -1.85 -4.67 1.28
C LYS A 56 -2.87 -4.81 2.41
N ILE A 57 -3.48 -3.70 2.85
CA ILE A 57 -4.52 -3.73 3.87
C ILE A 57 -5.72 -4.57 3.42
N ILE A 58 -6.18 -4.41 2.19
CA ILE A 58 -7.29 -5.22 1.63
C ILE A 58 -6.91 -6.70 1.60
N SER A 59 -5.69 -7.04 1.18
CA SER A 59 -5.22 -8.42 1.18
C SER A 59 -5.14 -9.00 2.59
N GLU A 60 -4.69 -8.22 3.57
CA GLU A 60 -4.64 -8.63 4.98
C GLU A 60 -6.04 -8.83 5.54
N LEU A 61 -7.00 -7.97 5.20
CA LEU A 61 -8.41 -8.13 5.57
C LEU A 61 -9.01 -9.37 4.91
N LEU A 62 -8.75 -9.61 3.63
CA LEU A 62 -9.22 -10.81 2.92
C LEU A 62 -8.59 -12.09 3.48
N GLN A 63 -7.30 -12.07 3.79
CA GLN A 63 -6.61 -13.19 4.44
C GLN A 63 -7.19 -13.46 5.82
N LYS A 64 -7.44 -12.41 6.61
CA LYS A 64 -8.12 -12.53 7.91
C LYS A 64 -9.52 -13.09 7.75
N LEU A 65 -10.30 -12.64 6.78
CA LEU A 65 -11.63 -13.18 6.50
C LEU A 65 -11.59 -14.64 6.03
N ALA A 66 -10.61 -15.01 5.20
CA ALA A 66 -10.44 -16.38 4.72
C ALA A 66 -10.00 -17.35 5.84
N THR A 67 -9.20 -16.86 6.80
CA THR A 67 -8.78 -17.64 7.98
C THR A 67 -9.82 -17.62 9.09
N SER A 68 -10.61 -16.55 9.23
CA SER A 68 -11.82 -16.48 10.07
C SER A 68 -13.03 -16.97 9.30
N LYS A 69 -12.99 -18.24 8.87
CA LYS A 69 -14.22 -18.95 8.53
C LYS A 69 -15.02 -19.05 9.83
N PRO A 70 -16.12 -18.32 10.01
CA PRO A 70 -16.85 -18.38 11.25
C PRO A 70 -17.51 -19.76 11.32
N GLY A 71 -17.19 -20.53 12.36
CA GLY A 71 -18.08 -21.60 12.75
C GLY A 71 -19.47 -21.00 13.09
N PRO A 72 -20.53 -21.82 13.18
CA PRO A 72 -21.92 -21.39 13.43
C PRO A 72 -22.16 -20.63 14.76
N ALA A 73 -21.10 -20.25 15.49
CA ALA A 73 -21.14 -19.41 16.68
C ALA A 73 -21.25 -17.91 16.35
N ASP A 74 -20.66 -17.41 15.25
CA ASP A 74 -20.69 -15.98 14.94
C ASP A 74 -22.03 -15.56 14.31
N ASP A 75 -22.73 -16.46 13.61
CA ASP A 75 -24.12 -16.25 13.17
C ASP A 75 -25.08 -16.10 14.35
N LYS A 76 -24.80 -16.74 15.48
CA LYS A 76 -25.59 -16.58 16.72
C LYS A 76 -25.30 -15.25 17.40
N LEU A 77 -24.07 -14.75 17.34
CA LEU A 77 -23.70 -13.43 17.86
C LEU A 77 -24.25 -12.29 17.01
N LEU A 78 -24.23 -12.44 15.68
CA LEU A 78 -24.82 -11.48 14.73
C LEU A 78 -26.35 -11.46 14.84
N LYS A 79 -27.01 -12.62 14.97
CA LYS A 79 -28.47 -12.66 15.22
C LYS A 79 -28.85 -12.12 16.60
N ALA A 80 -28.07 -12.38 17.64
CA ALA A 80 -28.30 -11.82 18.97
C ALA A 80 -28.08 -10.28 19.03
N ALA A 81 -27.26 -9.72 18.14
CA ALA A 81 -27.07 -8.28 18.03
C ALA A 81 -28.20 -7.58 17.23
N ILE A 82 -28.86 -8.30 16.31
CA ILE A 82 -29.96 -7.78 15.48
C ILE A 82 -31.32 -7.92 16.19
N GLU A 83 -31.52 -8.97 16.99
CA GLU A 83 -32.73 -9.15 17.81
C GLU A 83 -32.55 -8.57 19.22
N SER A 84 -32.55 -7.24 19.31
CA SER A 84 -32.72 -6.55 20.59
C SER A 84 -34.17 -6.66 21.08
N LYS A 85 -34.56 -7.82 21.62
CA LYS A 85 -35.80 -7.97 22.39
C LYS A 85 -35.43 -8.45 23.80
N PRO A 86 -35.77 -7.71 24.86
CA PRO A 86 -35.37 -8.09 26.21
C PRO A 86 -36.22 -9.28 26.69
N PRO A 87 -35.62 -10.40 27.13
CA PRO A 87 -36.35 -11.37 27.92
C PRO A 87 -36.42 -10.88 29.37
N ALA A 88 -37.65 -10.75 29.87
CA ALA A 88 -37.93 -10.55 31.28
C ALA A 88 -37.66 -11.84 32.06
N ASN A 89 -36.96 -11.71 33.20
CA ASN A 89 -36.78 -12.68 34.30
C ASN A 89 -36.07 -14.02 33.95
N ALA A 90 -35.16 -14.59 34.73
CA ALA A 90 -34.54 -14.25 36.00
C ALA A 90 -33.32 -15.17 36.23
N THR A 91 -32.57 -14.84 37.30
CA THR A 91 -31.65 -15.67 38.12
C THR A 91 -30.15 -15.46 37.96
N ALA A 92 -29.53 -15.35 39.14
CA ALA A 92 -28.32 -14.61 39.45
C ALA A 92 -27.03 -15.42 39.22
N ALA A 93 -26.01 -14.73 38.72
CA ALA A 93 -24.60 -15.13 38.76
C ALA A 93 -23.76 -13.85 39.04
N PRO A 94 -22.60 -13.97 39.72
CA PRO A 94 -21.95 -12.90 40.48
C PRO A 94 -21.50 -11.72 39.60
N PRO A 95 -21.36 -10.51 40.16
CA PRO A 95 -21.15 -9.28 39.39
C PRO A 95 -19.84 -9.34 38.63
N LYS A 96 -19.93 -9.56 37.31
CA LYS A 96 -18.86 -9.17 36.38
C LYS A 96 -18.69 -7.64 36.49
N PRO A 97 -17.46 -7.13 36.40
CA PRO A 97 -17.19 -5.69 36.51
C PRO A 97 -18.12 -4.93 35.55
N PRO A 98 -18.58 -3.72 35.92
CA PRO A 98 -19.61 -3.00 35.17
C PRO A 98 -19.25 -2.97 33.69
N PHE A 99 -20.05 -3.64 32.87
CA PHE A 99 -19.97 -3.52 31.42
C PHE A 99 -20.29 -2.06 31.12
N ASP A 100 -19.25 -1.28 30.84
CA ASP A 100 -19.30 0.17 30.78
C ASP A 100 -19.96 0.59 29.45
N VAL A 101 -21.28 0.49 29.41
CA VAL A 101 -22.13 0.74 28.23
C VAL A 101 -21.83 2.11 27.63
N GLY A 102 -21.43 3.10 28.44
CA GLY A 102 -21.01 4.42 27.96
C GLY A 102 -19.70 4.39 27.14
N LYS A 103 -18.71 3.62 27.59
CA LYS A 103 -17.46 3.42 26.83
C LYS A 103 -17.71 2.62 25.56
N PHE A 104 -18.55 1.60 25.60
CA PHE A 104 -18.91 0.82 24.42
C PHE A 104 -19.76 1.63 23.43
N ALA A 105 -20.79 2.34 23.89
CA ALA A 105 -21.60 3.23 23.06
C ALA A 105 -20.73 4.32 22.42
N GLY A 106 -19.75 4.88 23.13
CA GLY A 106 -18.78 5.82 22.57
C GLY A 106 -17.89 5.21 21.49
N ILE A 107 -17.39 3.99 21.69
CA ILE A 107 -16.58 3.27 20.69
C ILE A 107 -17.42 2.89 19.46
N PHE A 108 -18.65 2.39 19.65
CA PHE A 108 -19.56 2.04 18.55
C PHE A 108 -20.05 3.29 17.80
N ALA A 109 -20.31 4.39 18.49
CA ALA A 109 -20.62 5.67 17.86
C ALA A 109 -19.42 6.20 17.05
N ALA A 110 -18.20 6.08 17.57
CA ALA A 110 -16.99 6.50 16.85
C ALA A 110 -16.73 5.64 15.60
N ILE A 111 -16.89 4.32 15.70
CA ILE A 111 -16.77 3.40 14.55
C ILE A 111 -17.89 3.66 13.53
N GLY A 112 -19.13 3.83 13.99
CA GLY A 112 -20.28 4.14 13.14
C GLY A 112 -20.13 5.48 12.42
N LEU A 113 -19.63 6.51 13.10
CA LEU A 113 -19.30 7.80 12.51
C LEU A 113 -18.15 7.69 11.50
N ALA A 114 -17.13 6.89 11.79
CA ALA A 114 -16.00 6.68 10.87
C ALA A 114 -16.46 5.96 9.58
N ILE A 115 -17.27 4.90 9.70
CA ILE A 115 -17.84 4.20 8.54
C ILE A 115 -18.80 5.10 7.78
N GLY A 116 -19.64 5.87 8.48
CA GLY A 116 -20.56 6.85 7.88
C GLY A 116 -19.82 7.96 7.13
N ALA A 117 -18.71 8.45 7.68
CA ALA A 117 -17.86 9.45 7.02
C ALA A 117 -17.19 8.89 5.77
N ILE A 118 -16.67 7.66 5.81
CA ILE A 118 -16.12 6.98 4.63
C ILE A 118 -17.21 6.78 3.56
N GLY A 119 -18.40 6.34 3.98
CA GLY A 119 -19.56 6.20 3.11
C GLY A 119 -19.97 7.51 2.45
N GLY A 120 -20.00 8.61 3.22
CA GLY A 120 -20.29 9.95 2.71
C GLY A 120 -19.23 10.47 1.72
N ILE A 121 -17.94 10.20 1.98
CA ILE A 121 -16.86 10.53 1.04
C ILE A 121 -17.00 9.72 -0.25
N LEU A 122 -17.24 8.41 -0.17
CA LEU A 122 -17.44 7.57 -1.35
C LEU A 122 -18.68 7.99 -2.15
N ALA A 123 -19.80 8.27 -1.47
CA ALA A 123 -21.02 8.74 -2.11
C ALA A 123 -20.82 10.09 -2.80
N SER A 124 -20.12 11.04 -2.19
CA SER A 124 -19.81 12.33 -2.81
C SER A 124 -18.88 12.20 -4.02
N VAL A 125 -17.91 11.28 -3.98
CA VAL A 125 -17.03 10.99 -5.13
C VAL A 125 -17.83 10.38 -6.28
N VAL A 126 -18.69 9.40 -6.01
CA VAL A 126 -19.54 8.76 -7.04
C VAL A 126 -20.54 9.74 -7.62
N SER A 127 -21.22 10.53 -6.76
CA SER A 127 -22.16 11.56 -7.20
C SER A 127 -21.48 12.66 -8.02
N GLY A 128 -20.28 13.07 -7.63
CA GLY A 128 -19.48 14.03 -8.38
C GLY A 128 -19.05 13.48 -9.75
N LEU A 129 -18.73 12.19 -9.82
CA LEU A 129 -18.35 11.54 -11.08
C LEU A 129 -19.55 11.38 -12.04
N LEU A 130 -20.74 11.07 -11.53
CA LEU A 130 -21.98 10.98 -12.31
C LEU A 130 -22.50 12.35 -12.78
N GLY A 131 -22.20 13.42 -12.05
CA GLY A 131 -22.54 14.79 -12.43
C GLY A 131 -21.61 15.43 -13.46
N LEU A 132 -20.51 14.75 -13.84
CA LEU A 132 -19.49 15.29 -14.72
C LEU A 132 -19.76 14.93 -16.19
N LYS A 133 -19.49 15.89 -17.09
CA LYS A 133 -19.47 15.59 -18.53
C LYS A 133 -18.40 14.55 -18.81
N PHE A 134 -18.64 13.65 -19.77
CA PHE A 134 -17.72 12.56 -20.09
C PHE A 134 -16.27 12.99 -20.31
N TRP A 135 -16.06 14.13 -20.95
CA TRP A 135 -14.74 14.73 -21.17
C TRP A 135 -14.03 15.22 -19.90
N GLN A 136 -14.76 15.51 -18.82
CA GLN A 136 -14.21 15.94 -17.53
C GLN A 136 -13.80 14.76 -16.65
N ILE A 137 -14.35 13.57 -16.90
CA ILE A 137 -14.03 12.32 -16.17
C ILE A 137 -12.51 12.04 -16.12
N PRO A 138 -11.73 12.09 -17.24
CA PRO A 138 -10.29 11.84 -17.18
C PRO A 138 -9.54 12.87 -16.33
N PHE A 139 -9.94 14.14 -16.36
CA PHE A 139 -9.32 15.19 -15.54
C PHE A 139 -9.68 15.05 -14.05
N ALA A 140 -10.92 14.70 -13.74
CA ALA A 140 -11.35 14.42 -12.38
C ALA A 140 -10.63 13.21 -11.79
N LEU A 141 -10.45 12.15 -12.59
CA LEU A 141 -9.69 10.96 -12.18
C LEU A 141 -8.22 11.30 -11.94
N ALA A 142 -7.59 12.07 -12.85
CA ALA A 142 -6.22 12.53 -12.67
C ALA A 142 -6.06 13.44 -11.44
N GLY A 143 -7.03 14.32 -11.19
CA GLY A 143 -7.08 15.18 -10.01
C GLY A 143 -7.20 14.37 -8.71
N LEU A 144 -8.13 13.41 -8.66
CA LEU A 144 -8.28 12.49 -7.52
C LEU A 144 -6.98 11.72 -7.26
N LEU A 145 -6.36 11.20 -8.32
CA LEU A 145 -5.10 10.47 -8.25
C LEU A 145 -4.01 11.36 -7.64
N LEU A 146 -3.89 12.61 -8.10
CA LEU A 146 -2.96 13.60 -7.58
C LEU A 146 -3.26 14.04 -6.14
N VAL A 147 -4.53 14.13 -5.73
CA VAL A 147 -4.89 14.48 -4.34
C VAL A 147 -4.47 13.36 -3.38
N ILE A 148 -4.63 12.10 -3.79
CA ILE A 148 -4.20 10.95 -2.99
C ILE A 148 -2.66 10.82 -3.00
N SER A 149 -2.01 10.98 -4.16
CA SER A 149 -0.55 10.79 -4.29
C SER A 149 0.27 12.00 -3.88
N GLY A 150 -0.30 13.20 -3.96
CA GLY A 150 0.37 14.49 -3.78
C GLY A 150 1.03 14.64 -2.41
N PRO A 151 0.32 14.39 -1.29
CA PRO A 151 0.92 14.45 0.05
C PRO A 151 2.11 13.49 0.21
N SER A 152 2.01 12.29 -0.37
CA SER A 152 3.08 11.29 -0.35
C SER A 152 4.30 11.76 -1.15
N MET A 153 4.09 12.32 -2.35
CA MET A 153 5.15 12.90 -3.18
C MET A 153 5.83 14.09 -2.49
N ALA A 154 5.06 14.97 -1.87
CA ALA A 154 5.59 16.13 -1.13
C ALA A 154 6.46 15.68 0.04
N MET A 155 5.98 14.73 0.85
CA MET A 155 6.75 14.11 1.94
C MET A 155 8.03 13.45 1.43
N ALA A 156 7.96 12.71 0.32
CA ALA A 156 9.12 12.11 -0.31
C ALA A 156 10.10 13.17 -0.80
N TRP A 157 9.64 14.26 -1.41
CA TRP A 157 10.49 15.37 -1.85
C TRP A 157 11.25 16.00 -0.69
N PHE A 158 10.59 16.29 0.43
CA PHE A 158 11.24 16.83 1.63
C PHE A 158 12.29 15.87 2.20
N LYS A 159 11.99 14.57 2.28
CA LYS A 159 12.92 13.55 2.76
C LYS A 159 14.11 13.37 1.83
N LEU A 160 13.87 13.31 0.51
CA LEU A 160 14.91 13.14 -0.51
C LEU A 160 15.89 14.32 -0.54
N LYS A 161 15.40 15.56 -0.38
CA LYS A 161 16.24 16.77 -0.35
C LYS A 161 17.13 16.85 0.90
N ARG A 162 16.75 16.16 1.98
CA ARG A 162 17.48 16.13 3.26
C ARG A 162 18.37 14.89 3.45
N ARG A 163 18.51 14.02 2.45
CA ARG A 163 19.35 12.81 2.57
C ARG A 163 20.81 13.16 2.86
N ASN A 164 21.34 12.62 3.95
CA ASN A 164 22.72 12.79 4.39
C ASN A 164 23.30 11.46 4.86
N LEU A 165 24.48 11.10 4.38
CA LEU A 165 25.20 9.89 4.78
C LEU A 165 26.04 10.07 6.04
N ALA A 166 26.35 11.31 6.43
CA ALA A 166 27.25 11.56 7.57
C ALA A 166 26.82 10.81 8.84
N PRO A 167 25.54 10.82 9.27
CA PRO A 167 25.14 10.09 10.48
C PRO A 167 25.33 8.58 10.37
N ILE A 168 25.17 8.01 9.16
CA ILE A 168 25.37 6.58 8.93
C ILE A 168 26.86 6.25 8.97
N LEU A 169 27.71 7.10 8.37
CA LEU A 169 29.16 6.89 8.34
C LEU A 169 29.79 7.10 9.73
N ASP A 170 29.33 8.10 10.49
CA ASP A 170 29.73 8.33 11.88
C ASP A 170 29.38 7.12 12.76
N ALA A 171 28.18 6.53 12.58
CA ALA A 171 27.80 5.30 13.27
C ALA A 171 28.65 4.07 12.87
N ASN A 172 29.29 4.09 11.71
CA ASN A 172 30.25 3.05 11.28
C ASN A 172 31.70 3.37 11.71
N GLY A 173 31.91 4.39 12.55
CA GLY A 173 33.22 4.75 13.09
C GLY A 173 34.06 5.66 12.18
N TRP A 174 33.48 6.23 11.12
CA TRP A 174 34.16 7.22 10.29
C TRP A 174 33.86 8.62 10.82
N ALA A 175 34.87 9.40 11.22
CA ALA A 175 34.65 10.78 11.65
C ALA A 175 34.55 11.71 10.42
N ILE A 176 33.33 11.98 9.94
CA ILE A 176 33.12 12.82 8.75
C ILE A 176 32.36 14.09 9.13
N ASN A 177 33.07 15.23 9.21
CA ASN A 177 32.47 16.55 9.47
C ASN A 177 31.92 17.24 8.21
N ALA A 178 31.44 16.46 7.24
CA ALA A 178 30.92 16.97 5.98
C ALA A 178 29.42 16.64 5.83
N ARG A 179 28.64 17.58 5.29
CA ARG A 179 27.26 17.31 4.86
C ARG A 179 27.30 16.48 3.56
N ALA A 180 27.55 15.18 3.69
CA ALA A 180 27.56 14.22 2.59
C ALA A 180 26.14 13.96 2.05
N ARG A 181 25.59 14.96 1.35
CA ARG A 181 24.23 14.90 0.79
C ARG A 181 24.15 13.92 -0.37
N ILE A 182 23.08 13.12 -0.40
CA ILE A 182 22.84 12.16 -1.49
C ILE A 182 22.04 12.80 -2.61
N ASN A 183 22.72 13.21 -3.68
CA ASN A 183 22.05 13.56 -4.93
C ASN A 183 21.61 12.28 -5.69
N ILE A 184 20.80 12.41 -6.74
CA ILE A 184 20.34 11.25 -7.52
C ILE A 184 21.51 10.49 -8.18
N PRO A 185 22.45 11.12 -8.92
CA PRO A 185 23.52 10.36 -9.58
C PRO A 185 24.45 9.64 -8.60
N PHE A 186 24.78 10.26 -7.46
CA PHE A 186 25.56 9.66 -6.38
C PHE A 186 24.79 8.53 -5.70
N GLY A 187 23.48 8.68 -5.51
CA GLY A 187 22.62 7.60 -5.01
C GLY A 187 22.59 6.39 -5.93
N THR A 188 22.59 6.61 -7.25
CA THR A 188 22.64 5.52 -8.24
C THR A 188 24.01 4.84 -8.27
N SER A 189 25.12 5.57 -8.09
CA SER A 189 26.45 4.95 -8.04
C SER A 189 26.67 4.06 -6.82
N LEU A 190 25.93 4.30 -5.73
CA LEU A 190 26.00 3.51 -4.50
C LEU A 190 25.15 2.23 -4.56
N THR A 191 24.30 2.06 -5.57
CA THR A 191 23.47 0.86 -5.74
C THR A 191 23.56 0.38 -7.18
N GLY A 192 24.45 -0.59 -7.43
CA GLY A 192 24.54 -1.27 -8.71
C GLY A 192 23.42 -2.29 -8.88
N LEU A 193 22.85 -2.35 -10.09
CA LEU A 193 22.06 -3.51 -10.50
C LEU A 193 23.02 -4.58 -11.03
N ALA A 194 22.77 -5.85 -10.70
CA ALA A 194 23.54 -6.95 -11.26
C ALA A 194 23.39 -6.96 -12.79
N VAL A 195 24.49 -6.72 -13.50
CA VAL A 195 24.55 -6.83 -14.94
C VAL A 195 24.98 -8.25 -15.28
N LEU A 196 24.37 -8.80 -16.33
CA LEU A 196 24.75 -10.13 -16.83
C LEU A 196 26.19 -10.06 -17.38
N PRO A 197 27.07 -11.05 -17.11
CA PRO A 197 28.44 -11.02 -17.62
C PRO A 197 28.47 -10.96 -19.15
N GLU A 198 29.53 -10.37 -19.70
CA GLU A 198 29.71 -10.25 -21.15
C GLU A 198 29.66 -11.65 -21.81
N GLY A 199 28.83 -11.80 -22.84
CA GLY A 199 28.62 -13.07 -23.56
C GLY A 199 27.49 -13.96 -23.04
N ALA A 200 26.86 -13.63 -21.91
CA ALA A 200 25.69 -14.37 -21.44
C ALA A 200 24.43 -13.99 -22.23
N GLN A 201 23.75 -14.99 -22.78
CA GLN A 201 22.49 -14.82 -23.51
C GLN A 201 21.30 -15.08 -22.59
N ARG A 202 20.33 -14.16 -22.57
CA ARG A 202 19.04 -14.42 -21.91
C ARG A 202 18.25 -15.38 -22.77
N SER A 203 17.91 -16.55 -22.24
CA SER A 203 16.90 -17.40 -22.87
C SER A 203 15.58 -16.63 -22.94
N LEU A 204 15.04 -16.41 -24.14
CA LEU A 204 13.68 -15.88 -24.31
C LEU A 204 12.62 -16.91 -23.94
N PHE A 205 12.99 -18.18 -23.84
CA PHE A 205 12.11 -19.26 -23.46
C PHE A 205 12.31 -19.55 -21.97
N ASP A 206 11.39 -19.02 -21.16
CA ASP A 206 11.26 -19.34 -19.74
C ASP A 206 9.97 -20.16 -19.55
N PRO A 207 10.07 -21.49 -19.37
CA PRO A 207 8.92 -22.37 -19.16
C PRO A 207 8.14 -22.06 -17.87
N PHE A 208 8.76 -21.35 -16.92
CA PHE A 208 8.20 -21.02 -15.62
C PHE A 208 7.88 -19.52 -15.47
N ALA A 209 8.00 -18.73 -16.55
CA ALA A 209 7.58 -17.35 -16.52
C ALA A 209 6.08 -17.26 -16.21
N ASP A 210 5.74 -16.47 -15.20
CA ASP A 210 4.35 -16.20 -14.87
C ASP A 210 3.62 -15.67 -16.10
N LYS A 211 2.59 -16.41 -16.53
CA LYS A 211 1.71 -15.98 -17.62
C LYS A 211 1.09 -14.67 -17.21
N ARG A 212 1.40 -13.59 -17.96
CA ARG A 212 0.85 -12.26 -17.69
C ARG A 212 -0.67 -12.36 -17.55
N ALA A 213 -1.19 -11.93 -16.41
CA ALA A 213 -2.63 -11.92 -16.20
C ALA A 213 -3.26 -11.01 -17.28
N LEU A 214 -4.02 -11.62 -18.19
CA LEU A 214 -4.73 -10.91 -19.25
C LEU A 214 -5.96 -10.17 -18.72
N TRP A 215 -6.42 -10.51 -17.52
CA TRP A 215 -7.62 -9.94 -16.90
C TRP A 215 -7.62 -8.41 -16.77
N PRO A 216 -6.55 -7.71 -16.33
CA PRO A 216 -6.51 -6.25 -16.38
C PRO A 216 -6.66 -5.69 -17.80
N TYR A 217 -6.08 -6.34 -18.82
CA TYR A 217 -6.26 -5.92 -20.22
C TYR A 217 -7.69 -6.18 -20.73
N LEU A 218 -8.29 -7.30 -20.34
CA LEU A 218 -9.69 -7.62 -20.65
C LEU A 218 -10.65 -6.64 -19.97
N MET A 219 -10.38 -6.23 -18.72
CA MET A 219 -11.18 -5.22 -18.01
C MET A 219 -11.07 -3.84 -18.66
N ILE A 220 -9.86 -3.45 -19.10
CA ILE A 220 -9.66 -2.21 -19.87
C ILE A 220 -10.39 -2.29 -21.21
N ALA A 221 -10.26 -3.41 -21.94
CA ALA A 221 -10.94 -3.62 -23.20
C ALA A 221 -12.47 -3.61 -23.05
N ALA A 222 -13.01 -4.27 -22.02
CA ALA A 222 -14.43 -4.25 -21.70
C ALA A 222 -14.91 -2.84 -21.33
N GLY A 223 -14.11 -2.08 -20.57
CA GLY A 223 -14.38 -0.67 -20.29
C GLY A 223 -14.43 0.18 -21.57
N ILE A 224 -13.47 0.00 -22.48
CA ILE A 224 -13.45 0.69 -23.78
C ILE A 224 -14.66 0.29 -24.63
N CYS A 225 -15.01 -0.99 -24.70
CA CYS A 225 -16.20 -1.45 -25.42
C CYS A 225 -17.50 -0.89 -24.82
N ALA A 226 -17.61 -0.80 -23.50
CA ALA A 226 -18.74 -0.18 -22.83
C ALA A 226 -18.83 1.32 -23.16
N LEU A 227 -17.70 2.02 -23.22
CA LEU A 227 -17.63 3.43 -23.63
C LEU A 227 -18.02 3.64 -25.10
N ILE A 228 -17.57 2.77 -26.00
CA ILE A 228 -17.96 2.79 -27.42
C ILE A 228 -19.46 2.48 -27.55
N GLY A 229 -19.98 1.52 -26.79
CA GLY A 229 -21.40 1.20 -26.75
C GLY A 229 -22.25 2.37 -26.23
N LEU A 230 -21.82 3.05 -25.18
CA LEU A 230 -22.45 4.27 -24.66
C LEU A 230 -22.37 5.44 -25.67
N TRP A 231 -21.32 5.50 -26.48
CA TRP A 231 -21.18 6.49 -27.55
C TRP A 231 -22.14 6.21 -28.72
N TYR A 232 -22.24 4.95 -29.16
CA TYR A 232 -23.22 4.52 -30.17
C TYR A 232 -24.66 4.65 -29.70
N ALA A 233 -24.93 4.45 -28.40
CA ALA A 233 -26.25 4.64 -27.80
C ALA A 233 -26.65 6.12 -27.64
N GLY A 234 -25.82 7.08 -28.09
CA GLY A 234 -26.15 8.50 -28.10
C GLY A 234 -26.01 9.23 -26.75
N PHE A 235 -25.58 8.54 -25.70
CA PHE A 235 -25.37 9.13 -24.37
C PHE A 235 -24.18 10.11 -24.31
N LEU A 236 -23.28 10.05 -25.31
CA LEU A 236 -22.06 10.85 -25.40
C LEU A 236 -22.01 11.79 -26.61
N GLY A 237 -23.03 11.73 -27.49
CA GLY A 237 -23.05 12.44 -28.78
C GLY A 237 -24.14 13.50 -28.93
N ASN A 238 -25.10 13.61 -28.01
CA ASN A 238 -26.13 14.64 -28.06
C ASN A 238 -25.80 15.82 -27.14
N HIS A 239 -24.90 16.68 -27.63
CA HIS A 239 -24.89 18.12 -27.37
C HIS A 239 -24.28 18.84 -28.56
#